data_AF-A0AAV0TK05-F1
#
_entry.id   AF-A0AAV0TK05-F1
#
_cell.length_a   1.000
_cell.length_b   1.000
_cell.length_c   1.000
_cell.angle_alpha   90.00
_cell.angle_beta   90.00
_cell.angle_gamma   90.00
#
_symmetry.space_group_name_H-M   'P 1'
#
loop_
_entity.id
_entity.type
_entity.pdbx_description
1 polymer ?
#
loop_
_entity_poly.entity_id
_entity_poly.type
_entity_poly.pdbx_seq_one_letter_code
_entity_poly.pdbx_strand_id
1 'polypeptide(L)'
;MLEIFHSDECSAGVITLLDLALQRGYLVMARQFFDRRSEQEKCQYVAIAADHNNIVLMRWMIENGAPLSVHTAISLASSHVIDRRYVEVTWWLSESDRVVVIRIALENNVRKLLLWVLHNTVFEDVTSRNAIRSALTRADNVTAHWLCDYLSNDDTRSWCFPLHQEKSSAGTQFTRAASADRS
;
A
#
# COMPACT_ATOMS: atom_id res chain seq x y z
N MET A 1 -40.19 -12.17 -5.91
CA MET A 1 -39.57 -13.51 -5.72
C MET A 1 -38.51 -13.84 -6.78
N LEU A 2 -37.84 -12.83 -7.37
CA LEU A 2 -36.71 -12.99 -8.31
C LEU A 2 -35.50 -12.11 -7.94
N GLU A 3 -35.58 -11.35 -6.84
CA GLU A 3 -34.51 -10.45 -6.38
C GLU A 3 -33.53 -11.14 -5.39
N ILE A 4 -33.74 -12.42 -5.09
CA ILE A 4 -33.02 -13.16 -4.03
C ILE A 4 -32.19 -14.33 -4.61
N PHE A 5 -32.22 -14.56 -5.92
CA PHE A 5 -31.29 -15.50 -6.55
C PHE A 5 -29.92 -14.83 -6.72
N HIS A 6 -29.14 -14.88 -5.64
CA HIS A 6 -27.68 -14.82 -5.59
C HIS A 6 -27.01 -13.72 -6.42
N SER A 7 -26.97 -12.48 -5.91
CA SER A 7 -26.01 -11.48 -6.40
C SER A 7 -24.58 -12.03 -6.38
N ASP A 8 -24.25 -12.84 -5.37
CA ASP A 8 -22.88 -13.30 -5.12
C ASP A 8 -22.51 -14.51 -5.99
N GLU A 9 -23.40 -15.48 -6.19
CA GLU A 9 -23.14 -16.60 -7.13
C GLU A 9 -23.14 -16.13 -8.58
N CYS A 10 -23.99 -15.16 -8.94
CA CYS A 10 -23.96 -14.55 -10.26
C CYS A 10 -22.62 -13.82 -10.49
N SER A 11 -22.14 -13.08 -9.49
CA SER A 11 -20.87 -12.37 -9.57
C SER A 11 -19.67 -13.31 -9.61
N ALA A 12 -19.67 -14.41 -8.84
CA ALA A 12 -18.63 -15.44 -8.91
C ALA A 12 -18.60 -16.15 -10.29
N GLY A 13 -19.77 -16.39 -10.88
CA GLY A 13 -19.88 -16.88 -12.27
C GLY A 13 -19.26 -15.90 -13.28
N VAL A 14 -19.48 -14.60 -13.10
CA VAL A 14 -18.86 -13.56 -13.95
C VAL A 14 -17.35 -13.55 -13.81
N ILE A 15 -16.80 -13.69 -12.59
CA ILE A 15 -15.34 -13.79 -12.38
C ILE A 15 -14.76 -14.98 -13.12
N THR A 16 -15.40 -16.15 -13.01
CA THR A 16 -14.97 -17.37 -13.71
C THR A 16 -14.98 -17.17 -15.22
N LEU A 17 -16.04 -16.53 -15.75
CA LEU A 17 -16.17 -16.24 -17.17
C LEU A 17 -15.07 -15.27 -17.66
N LEU A 18 -14.80 -14.21 -16.90
CA LEU A 18 -13.76 -13.23 -17.24
C LEU A 18 -12.37 -13.87 -17.19
N ASP A 19 -12.07 -14.69 -16.17
CA ASP A 19 -10.80 -15.43 -16.08
C ASP A 19 -10.59 -16.34 -17.30
N LEU A 20 -11.60 -17.13 -17.66
CA LEU A 20 -11.58 -17.98 -18.85
C LEU A 20 -11.41 -17.17 -20.14
N ALA A 21 -12.06 -16.01 -20.23
CA ALA A 21 -11.93 -15.13 -21.40
C ALA A 21 -10.48 -14.61 -21.53
N LEU A 22 -9.85 -14.21 -20.43
CA LEU A 22 -8.45 -13.78 -20.41
C LEU A 22 -7.52 -14.94 -20.83
N GLN A 23 -7.69 -16.12 -20.24
CA GLN A 23 -6.88 -17.30 -20.53
C GLN A 23 -6.98 -17.74 -22.00
N ARG A 24 -8.15 -17.57 -22.62
CA ARG A 24 -8.38 -17.92 -24.04
C ARG A 24 -8.08 -16.78 -25.01
N GLY A 25 -7.60 -15.63 -24.53
CA GLY A 25 -7.24 -14.49 -25.37
C GLY A 25 -8.43 -13.67 -25.88
N TYR A 26 -9.63 -13.84 -25.30
CA TYR A 26 -10.85 -13.11 -25.65
C TYR A 26 -10.91 -11.72 -24.99
N LEU A 27 -9.79 -10.99 -25.00
CA LEU A 27 -9.60 -9.73 -24.25
C LEU A 27 -10.57 -8.63 -24.70
N VAL A 28 -10.87 -8.54 -26.01
CA VAL A 28 -11.78 -7.52 -26.54
C VAL A 28 -13.20 -7.74 -26.02
N MET A 29 -13.68 -9.00 -26.02
CA MET A 29 -15.02 -9.32 -25.52
C MET A 29 -15.10 -9.14 -24.01
N ALA A 30 -14.07 -9.56 -23.27
CA ALA A 30 -13.98 -9.34 -21.82
C ALA A 30 -14.04 -7.84 -21.49
N ARG A 31 -13.27 -7.01 -22.22
CA ARG A 31 -13.27 -5.56 -22.04
C ARG A 31 -14.62 -4.93 -22.35
N GLN A 32 -15.22 -5.26 -23.48
CA GLN A 32 -16.55 -4.74 -23.85
C GLN A 32 -17.64 -5.10 -22.84
N PHE A 33 -17.57 -6.31 -22.27
CA PHE A 33 -18.46 -6.72 -21.19
C PHE A 33 -18.20 -5.88 -19.93
N PHE A 34 -16.93 -5.69 -19.57
CA PHE A 34 -16.51 -5.00 -18.36
C PHE A 34 -16.82 -3.49 -18.39
N ASP A 35 -16.63 -2.84 -19.54
CA ASP A 35 -16.87 -1.42 -19.74
C ASP A 35 -18.34 -1.02 -19.51
N ARG A 36 -19.28 -1.96 -19.69
CA ARG A 36 -20.72 -1.74 -19.51
C ARG A 36 -21.17 -1.84 -18.05
N ARG A 37 -20.29 -2.27 -17.15
CA ARG A 37 -20.61 -2.48 -15.74
C ARG A 37 -20.57 -1.16 -14.99
N SER A 38 -21.44 -1.05 -13.99
CA SER A 38 -21.38 0.04 -13.03
C SER A 38 -20.10 -0.03 -12.20
N GLU A 39 -19.67 1.11 -11.67
CA GLU A 39 -18.51 1.16 -10.76
C GLU A 39 -18.69 0.27 -9.52
N GLN A 40 -19.94 0.13 -9.04
CA GLN A 40 -20.26 -0.77 -7.94
C GLN A 40 -20.03 -2.24 -8.31
N GLU A 41 -20.51 -2.69 -9.48
CA GLU A 41 -20.27 -4.05 -9.98
C GLU A 41 -18.77 -4.30 -10.19
N LYS A 42 -18.04 -3.34 -10.80
CA LYS A 42 -16.59 -3.47 -11.00
C LYS A 42 -15.85 -3.61 -9.67
N CYS A 43 -16.20 -2.80 -8.66
CA CYS A 43 -15.65 -2.90 -7.31
C CYS A 43 -15.90 -4.27 -6.68
N GLN A 44 -17.14 -4.79 -6.81
CA GLN A 44 -17.50 -6.12 -6.32
C GLN A 44 -16.70 -7.21 -7.04
N TYR A 45 -16.51 -7.10 -8.35
CA TYR A 45 -15.74 -8.06 -9.12
C TYR A 45 -14.26 -8.09 -8.71
N VAL A 46 -13.67 -6.94 -8.43
CA VAL A 46 -12.31 -6.84 -7.88
C VAL A 46 -12.23 -7.54 -6.52
N ALA A 47 -13.20 -7.32 -5.62
CA ALA A 47 -13.25 -7.97 -4.31
C ALA A 47 -13.39 -9.51 -4.42
N ILE A 48 -14.25 -10.00 -5.32
CA ILE A 48 -14.42 -11.44 -5.51
C ILE A 48 -13.15 -12.05 -6.15
N ALA A 49 -12.52 -11.38 -7.11
CA ALA A 49 -11.25 -11.84 -7.68
C ALA A 49 -10.13 -11.89 -6.62
N ALA A 50 -10.12 -10.92 -5.70
CA ALA A 50 -9.22 -10.90 -4.54
C ALA A 50 -9.45 -12.11 -3.62
N ASP A 51 -10.70 -12.42 -3.27
CA ASP A 51 -11.04 -13.57 -2.42
C ASP A 51 -10.64 -14.91 -3.05
N HIS A 52 -10.65 -15.01 -4.38
CA HIS A 52 -10.17 -16.16 -5.13
C HIS A 52 -8.65 -16.16 -5.38
N ASN A 53 -7.90 -15.21 -4.82
CA ASN A 53 -6.47 -15.01 -5.05
C ASN A 53 -6.09 -14.86 -6.54
N ASN A 54 -7.01 -14.40 -7.39
CA ASN A 54 -6.76 -14.20 -8.81
C ASN A 54 -6.21 -12.79 -9.09
N ILE A 55 -4.94 -12.59 -8.71
CA ILE A 55 -4.25 -11.29 -8.83
C ILE A 55 -4.12 -10.84 -10.28
N VAL A 56 -4.00 -11.77 -11.23
CA VAL A 56 -3.90 -11.44 -12.67
C VAL A 56 -5.20 -10.81 -13.16
N LEU A 57 -6.33 -11.44 -12.86
CA LEU A 57 -7.64 -10.90 -13.23
C LEU A 57 -7.93 -9.59 -12.50
N MET A 58 -7.63 -9.52 -11.21
CA MET A 58 -7.83 -8.31 -10.41
C MET A 58 -7.02 -7.13 -10.97
N ARG A 59 -5.74 -7.36 -11.29
CA ARG A 59 -4.88 -6.37 -11.95
C ARG A 59 -5.50 -5.89 -13.27
N TRP A 60 -5.93 -6.83 -14.12
CA TRP A 60 -6.55 -6.48 -15.40
C TRP A 60 -7.79 -5.61 -15.19
N MET A 61 -8.66 -5.92 -14.23
CA MET A 61 -9.84 -5.10 -13.94
C MET A 61 -9.47 -3.67 -13.52
N ILE A 62 -8.51 -3.53 -12.60
CA ILE A 62 -8.07 -2.22 -12.09
C ILE A 62 -7.43 -1.38 -13.21
N GLU A 63 -6.58 -1.99 -14.04
CA GLU A 63 -5.99 -1.35 -15.23
C GLU A 63 -7.05 -0.94 -16.26
N ASN A 64 -8.24 -1.56 -16.25
CA ASN A 64 -9.40 -1.20 -17.06
C ASN A 64 -10.42 -0.32 -16.31
N GLY A 65 -9.98 0.37 -15.26
CA GLY A 65 -10.75 1.41 -14.58
C GLY A 65 -11.67 0.92 -13.47
N ALA A 66 -11.49 -0.30 -12.97
CA ALA A 66 -12.18 -0.74 -11.76
C ALA A 66 -11.62 -0.02 -10.52
N PRO A 67 -12.47 0.46 -9.61
CA PRO A 67 -12.00 1.02 -8.35
C PRO A 67 -11.50 -0.10 -7.42
N LEU A 68 -10.36 0.13 -6.78
CA LEU A 68 -9.85 -0.73 -5.72
C LEU A 68 -10.15 -0.08 -4.37
N SER A 69 -10.93 -0.75 -3.52
CA SER A 69 -11.21 -0.25 -2.17
C SER A 69 -9.99 -0.43 -1.26
N VAL A 70 -9.78 0.53 -0.35
CA VAL A 70 -8.74 0.44 0.70
C VAL A 70 -8.91 -0.83 1.53
N HIS A 71 -10.15 -1.21 1.86
CA HIS A 71 -10.45 -2.41 2.62
C HIS A 71 -9.97 -3.68 1.91
N THR A 72 -10.29 -3.84 0.62
CA THR A 72 -9.85 -4.97 -0.19
C THR A 72 -8.32 -5.03 -0.29
N ALA A 73 -7.68 -3.88 -0.51
CA ALA A 73 -6.23 -3.80 -0.60
C ALA A 73 -5.53 -4.23 0.70
N ILE A 74 -6.03 -3.78 1.86
CA ILE A 74 -5.48 -4.15 3.18
C ILE A 74 -5.73 -5.63 3.47
N SER A 75 -6.91 -6.16 3.17
CA SER A 75 -7.25 -7.57 3.37
C SER A 75 -6.26 -8.47 2.64
N LEU A 76 -5.99 -8.17 1.35
CA LEU A 76 -5.01 -8.90 0.55
C LEU A 76 -3.59 -8.73 1.11
N ALA A 77 -3.17 -7.49 1.36
CA ALA A 77 -1.80 -7.19 1.75
C ALA A 77 -1.45 -7.65 3.17
N SER A 78 -2.44 -7.85 4.02
CA SER A 78 -2.29 -8.31 5.41
C SER A 78 -2.54 -9.82 5.58
N SER A 79 -2.94 -10.52 4.51
CA SER A 79 -3.12 -11.97 4.55
C SER A 79 -1.80 -12.67 4.91
N HIS A 80 -1.86 -13.57 5.90
CA HIS A 80 -0.70 -14.30 6.42
C HIS A 80 -0.05 -15.26 5.39
N VAL A 81 -0.70 -15.49 4.25
CA VAL A 81 -0.17 -16.27 3.13
C VAL A 81 0.73 -15.36 2.28
N ILE A 82 1.92 -15.07 2.82
CA ILE A 82 2.83 -14.06 2.28
C ILE A 82 3.37 -14.48 0.90
N ASP A 83 2.80 -13.90 -0.14
CA ASP A 83 3.45 -13.69 -1.42
C ASP A 83 3.67 -12.18 -1.60
N ARG A 84 4.85 -11.78 -2.08
CA ARG A 84 5.17 -10.36 -2.37
C ARG A 84 4.14 -9.72 -3.31
N ARG A 85 3.49 -10.53 -4.14
CA ARG A 85 2.44 -10.09 -5.07
C ARG A 85 1.25 -9.38 -4.40
N TYR A 86 0.96 -9.65 -3.12
CA TYR A 86 -0.22 -9.06 -2.46
C TYR A 86 0.02 -7.68 -1.86
N VAL A 87 1.26 -7.33 -1.49
CA VAL A 87 1.56 -5.96 -1.02
C VAL A 87 1.61 -4.97 -2.19
N GLU A 88 1.95 -5.45 -3.39
CA GLU A 88 1.97 -4.67 -4.64
C GLU A 88 0.59 -4.13 -5.02
N VAL A 89 -0.50 -4.73 -4.53
CA VAL A 89 -1.86 -4.26 -4.82
C VAL A 89 -2.09 -2.82 -4.34
N THR A 90 -1.33 -2.40 -3.33
CA THR A 90 -1.39 -1.02 -2.81
C THR A 90 -0.77 0.01 -3.76
N TRP A 91 0.00 -0.43 -4.77
CA TRP A 91 0.48 0.43 -5.85
C TRP A 91 -0.68 1.05 -6.64
N TRP A 92 -1.76 0.30 -6.86
CA TRP A 92 -2.90 0.75 -7.67
C TRP A 92 -3.85 1.70 -6.93
N LEU A 93 -3.63 1.94 -5.64
CA LEU A 93 -4.41 2.89 -4.88
C LEU A 93 -4.02 4.33 -5.23
N SER A 94 -4.95 5.27 -5.06
CA SER A 94 -4.63 6.69 -5.08
C SER A 94 -3.64 7.06 -3.96
N GLU A 95 -2.92 8.17 -4.08
CA GLU A 95 -2.01 8.61 -3.01
C GLU A 95 -2.75 8.79 -1.68
N SER A 96 -3.93 9.42 -1.70
CA SER A 96 -4.78 9.59 -0.52
C SER A 96 -5.18 8.26 0.11
N ASP A 97 -5.50 7.25 -0.70
CA ASP A 97 -5.83 5.91 -0.20
C ASP A 97 -4.61 5.19 0.38
N ARG A 98 -3.43 5.37 -0.21
CA ARG A 98 -2.17 4.85 0.35
C ARG A 98 -1.83 5.47 1.71
N VAL A 99 -2.15 6.75 1.92
CA VAL A 99 -2.03 7.39 3.25
C VAL A 99 -2.94 6.71 4.27
N VAL A 100 -4.18 6.37 3.88
CA VAL A 100 -5.12 5.63 4.75
C VAL A 100 -4.57 4.23 5.06
N VAL A 101 -4.01 3.54 4.07
CA VAL A 101 -3.35 2.23 4.28
C VAL A 101 -2.21 2.34 5.28
N ILE A 102 -1.33 3.34 5.15
CA ILE A 102 -0.21 3.54 6.08
C ILE A 102 -0.72 3.75 7.51
N ARG A 103 -1.76 4.56 7.70
CA ARG A 103 -2.35 4.80 9.02
C ARG A 103 -2.85 3.49 9.65
N ILE A 104 -3.61 2.69 8.89
CA ILE A 104 -4.15 1.42 9.37
C ILE A 104 -3.01 0.42 9.63
N ALA A 105 -2.00 0.38 8.78
CA ALA A 105 -0.83 -0.49 8.96
C ALA A 105 -0.04 -0.13 10.23
N LEU A 106 0.08 1.16 10.57
CA LEU A 106 0.69 1.62 11.82
C LEU A 106 -0.14 1.21 13.03
N GLU A 107 -1.45 1.44 13.01
CA GLU A 107 -2.38 1.09 14.09
C GLU A 107 -2.39 -0.42 14.39
N ASN A 108 -2.22 -1.26 13.36
CA ASN A 108 -2.24 -2.71 13.48
C ASN A 108 -0.84 -3.35 13.47
N ASN A 109 0.23 -2.54 13.51
CA ASN A 109 1.62 -3.00 13.49
C ASN A 109 1.95 -3.95 12.30
N VAL A 110 1.38 -3.67 11.11
CA VAL A 110 1.59 -4.43 9.87
C VAL A 110 2.87 -3.94 9.17
N ARG A 111 4.02 -4.22 9.80
CA ARG A 111 5.36 -3.73 9.42
C ARG A 111 5.73 -3.96 7.96
N LYS A 112 5.43 -5.14 7.41
CA LYS A 112 5.76 -5.47 6.02
C LYS A 112 5.01 -4.60 5.02
N LEU A 113 3.72 -4.35 5.28
CA LEU A 113 2.90 -3.48 4.46
C LEU A 113 3.38 -2.04 4.53
N LEU A 114 3.63 -1.54 5.74
CA LEU A 114 4.17 -0.21 5.98
C LEU A 114 5.48 0.02 5.23
N LEU A 115 6.45 -0.90 5.38
CA LEU A 115 7.73 -0.82 4.70
C LEU A 115 7.56 -0.89 3.18
N TRP A 116 6.71 -1.79 2.66
CA TRP A 116 6.49 -1.91 1.22
C TRP A 116 5.95 -0.60 0.64
N VAL A 117 4.90 -0.02 1.24
CA VAL A 117 4.27 1.20 0.70
C VAL A 117 5.25 2.36 0.71
N LEU A 118 5.96 2.58 1.81
CA LEU A 118 6.91 3.69 1.92
C LEU A 118 8.14 3.51 1.02
N HIS A 119 8.60 2.27 0.83
CA HIS A 119 9.78 2.00 0.01
C HIS A 119 9.47 2.06 -1.49
N ASN A 120 8.29 1.57 -1.88
CA ASN A 120 7.94 1.34 -3.28
C ASN A 120 6.87 2.29 -3.79
N THR A 121 6.52 3.39 -3.11
CA THR A 121 5.58 4.37 -3.68
C THR A 121 6.06 5.79 -3.43
N VAL A 122 5.61 6.70 -4.29
CA VAL A 122 5.90 8.14 -4.17
C VAL A 122 4.72 8.84 -3.51
N PHE A 123 5.04 9.82 -2.67
CA PHE A 123 4.10 10.74 -2.02
C PHE A 123 4.49 12.18 -2.38
N GLU A 124 3.91 12.69 -3.46
CA GLU A 124 4.25 14.02 -3.98
C GLU A 124 3.63 15.12 -3.10
N ASP A 125 2.40 14.90 -2.65
CA ASP A 125 1.68 15.88 -1.85
C ASP A 125 2.32 16.03 -0.46
N VAL A 126 2.62 17.29 -0.13
CA VAL A 126 3.10 17.68 1.20
C VAL A 126 2.07 17.32 2.27
N THR A 127 0.77 17.40 1.98
CA THR A 127 -0.28 17.05 2.94
C THR A 127 -0.25 15.56 3.28
N SER A 128 -0.06 14.68 2.29
CA SER A 128 0.16 13.24 2.48
C SER A 128 1.38 12.97 3.36
N ARG A 129 2.53 13.58 3.04
CA ARG A 129 3.76 13.42 3.82
C ARG A 129 3.61 13.89 5.26
N ASN A 130 2.91 15.02 5.47
CA ASN A 130 2.62 15.54 6.81
C ASN A 130 1.69 14.61 7.60
N ALA A 131 0.66 14.06 6.94
CA ALA A 131 -0.27 13.11 7.56
C ALA A 131 0.46 11.82 7.98
N ILE A 132 1.32 11.27 7.12
CA ILE A 132 2.15 10.09 7.41
C ILE A 132 3.10 10.37 8.56
N ARG A 133 3.81 11.51 8.54
CA ARG A 133 4.72 11.89 9.63
C ARG A 133 3.98 12.02 10.96
N SER A 134 2.82 12.67 10.95
CA SER A 134 1.98 12.79 12.14
C SER A 134 1.51 11.42 12.65
N ALA A 135 1.16 10.49 11.76
CA ALA A 135 0.82 9.12 12.14
C ALA A 135 2.02 8.38 12.75
N LEU A 136 3.22 8.52 12.18
CA LEU A 136 4.45 7.93 12.72
C LEU A 136 4.79 8.46 14.12
N THR A 137 4.59 9.75 14.38
CA THR A 137 4.82 10.33 15.73
C THR A 137 3.85 9.80 16.79
N ARG A 138 2.69 9.29 16.38
CA ARG A 138 1.70 8.66 17.27
C ARG A 138 1.86 7.15 17.37
N ALA A 139 2.61 6.54 16.46
CA ALA A 139 2.84 5.10 16.44
C ALA A 139 3.71 4.67 17.61
N ASP A 140 3.68 3.38 17.93
CA ASP A 140 4.55 2.85 18.96
C ASP A 140 6.04 3.03 18.59
N ASN A 141 6.87 3.31 19.60
CA ASN A 141 8.29 3.57 19.38
C ASN A 141 9.01 2.39 18.73
N VAL A 142 8.56 1.15 18.94
CA VAL A 142 9.22 -0.05 18.39
C VAL A 142 9.06 -0.11 16.88
N THR A 143 7.86 0.16 16.38
CA THR A 143 7.51 0.17 14.96
C THR A 143 8.16 1.34 14.24
N ALA A 144 8.21 2.52 14.86
CA ALA A 144 8.91 3.68 14.31
C ALA A 144 10.43 3.46 14.20
N HIS A 145 11.08 2.92 15.24
CA HIS A 145 12.51 2.58 15.18
C HIS A 145 12.79 1.49 14.16
N TRP A 146 11.98 0.42 14.16
CA TRP A 146 12.09 -0.64 13.16
C TRP A 146 11.99 -0.06 11.73
N LEU A 147 11.00 0.80 11.46
CA LEU A 147 10.88 1.40 10.13
C LEU A 147 12.10 2.27 9.78
N CYS A 148 12.63 3.03 10.75
CA CYS A 148 13.83 3.86 10.56
C CYS A 148 15.06 3.04 10.14
N ASP A 149 15.23 1.84 10.70
CA ASP A 149 16.35 0.94 10.42
C ASP A 149 16.23 0.24 9.06
N TYR A 150 15.01 -0.09 8.62
CA TYR A 150 14.78 -0.88 7.40
C TYR A 150 14.37 -0.06 6.17
N LEU A 151 13.97 1.20 6.33
CA LEU A 151 13.61 2.06 5.20
C LEU A 151 14.86 2.58 4.49
N SER A 152 15.27 1.90 3.42
CA SER A 152 16.48 2.21 2.66
C SER A 152 16.33 3.36 1.65
N ASN A 153 15.11 3.82 1.37
CA ASN A 153 14.89 4.94 0.46
C ASN A 153 15.21 6.25 1.20
N ASP A 154 16.34 6.88 0.85
CA ASP A 154 16.84 8.08 1.54
C ASP A 154 15.90 9.28 1.46
N ASP A 155 15.24 9.48 0.31
CA ASP A 155 14.27 10.57 0.15
C ASP A 155 13.06 10.35 1.08
N THR A 156 12.43 9.17 0.99
CA THR A 156 11.32 8.81 1.88
C THR A 156 11.71 8.91 3.35
N ARG A 157 12.87 8.35 3.70
CA ARG A 157 13.39 8.33 5.06
C ARG A 157 13.65 9.74 5.60
N SER A 158 14.17 10.65 4.77
CA SER A 158 14.51 12.02 5.17
C SER A 158 13.28 12.80 5.66
N TRP A 159 12.16 12.72 4.93
CA TRP A 159 10.95 13.43 5.32
C TRP A 159 10.11 12.65 6.33
N CYS A 160 10.23 11.31 6.42
CA CYS A 160 9.62 10.53 7.49
C CYS A 160 10.28 10.83 8.86
N PHE A 161 11.60 10.94 8.90
CA PHE A 161 12.40 11.05 10.14
C PHE A 161 13.43 12.21 10.11
N PRO A 162 12.97 13.48 10.03
CA PRO A 162 13.87 14.62 9.89
C PRO A 162 14.85 14.80 11.07
N LEU A 163 14.45 14.40 12.28
CA LEU A 163 15.27 14.56 13.50
C LEU A 163 16.46 13.60 13.61
N HIS A 164 16.56 12.58 12.75
CA HIS A 164 17.69 11.64 12.77
C HIS A 164 18.88 12.06 11.89
N GLN A 165 18.76 13.13 11.09
CA GLN A 165 19.86 13.60 10.23
C GLN A 165 20.88 14.50 10.95
N GLU A 166 20.52 15.16 12.07
CA GLU A 166 21.42 16.12 12.73
C GLU A 166 22.59 15.47 13.52
N LYS A 167 22.51 14.18 13.85
CA LYS A 167 23.56 13.52 14.65
C LYS A 167 24.79 13.07 13.84
N SER A 168 24.76 13.16 12.51
CA SER A 168 25.91 12.78 11.68
C SER A 168 26.88 13.93 11.37
N SER A 169 26.52 15.18 11.64
CA SER A 169 27.37 16.36 11.35
C SER A 169 27.90 17.07 12.59
N ALA A 170 27.57 16.61 13.80
CA ALA A 170 28.02 17.19 15.07
C ALA A 170 29.15 16.38 15.74
N GLY A 171 29.95 15.66 14.95
CA GLY A 171 31.16 14.98 15.42
C GLY A 171 32.41 15.78 15.04
N THR A 172 33.12 16.24 16.07
CA THR A 172 34.49 16.78 16.05
C THR A 172 34.63 18.31 16.01
N GLN A 173 34.47 18.93 17.18
CA GLN A 173 35.49 19.85 17.69
C GLN A 173 35.68 19.58 19.19
N PHE A 174 36.66 18.74 19.48
CA PHE A 174 37.16 18.48 20.83
C PHE A 174 37.73 19.77 21.41
N THR A 175 37.25 20.11 22.60
CA THR A 175 37.87 21.03 23.54
C THR A 175 39.31 20.60 23.82
N ARG A 176 40.27 21.51 23.63
CA ARG A 176 41.61 21.40 24.22
C ARG A 176 41.84 22.62 25.10
N ALA A 177 41.39 22.53 26.34
CA ALA A 177 41.89 23.37 27.41
C ALA A 177 43.35 22.98 27.66
N ALA A 178 44.27 23.91 27.40
CA ALA A 178 45.67 23.78 27.78
C ALA A 178 45.89 24.61 29.06
N SER A 179 45.94 23.92 30.19
CA SER A 179 46.60 24.41 31.40
C SER A 179 47.93 23.67 31.54
N ALA A 180 49.04 24.39 31.34
CA ALA A 180 50.32 24.15 32.00
C ALA A 180 51.31 25.27 31.64
N ASP A 181 51.43 26.22 32.58
CA ASP A 181 52.67 26.50 33.31
C ASP A 181 53.91 27.01 32.53
N ARG A 182 54.38 28.22 32.90
CA ARG A 182 55.81 28.54 33.06
C ARG A 182 56.06 29.94 33.65
N SER A 183 56.77 29.90 34.79
CA SER A 183 57.72 30.89 35.35
C SER A 183 57.17 32.03 36.20
#